data_AF-A0A1V6IJW8-F1
#
_entry.id   AF-A0A1V6IJW8-F1
#
_cell.length_a   1.000
_cell.length_b   1.000
_cell.length_c   1.000
_cell.angle_alpha   90.00
_cell.angle_beta   90.00
_cell.angle_gamma   90.00
#
_symmetry.space_group_name_H-M   'P 1'
#
loop_
_entity.id
_entity.type
_entity.pdbx_description
1 polymer ?
#
loop_
_entity_poly.entity_id
_entity_poly.type
_entity_poly.pdbx_seq_one_letter_code
_entity_poly.pdbx_strand_id
1 'polypeptide(L)'
;MENITNILSENIKTKRIEKGYSQDELSSLSGVERSQISRIEKGLVNPRAETIAQIASALELDVSELFTQQKKYRIHPFVKWAGGKTQLLDELVKQMPKKFNDYYEPFIGGGALLFKVQPQKAFINDLNGELLSVYKCLQSKKNFELLKKELEMHEKNHSEEYFMYIRGLDQSEAFKVMPLYKKAARMIYLNKACFNGIYKLKN
;
A
#
# COMPACT_ATOMS: atom_id res chain seq x y z
N MET A 1 21.06 8.08 -11.51
CA MET A 1 21.19 6.66 -11.11
C MET A 1 21.38 6.63 -9.62
N GLU A 2 20.55 5.92 -8.86
CA GLU A 2 20.80 5.70 -7.43
C GLU A 2 22.13 4.96 -7.25
N ASN A 3 22.92 5.35 -6.26
CA ASN A 3 24.21 4.72 -5.96
C ASN A 3 23.94 3.27 -5.50
N ILE A 4 24.66 2.29 -6.06
CA ILE A 4 24.58 0.86 -5.70
C ILE A 4 24.70 0.66 -4.19
N THR A 5 25.53 1.46 -3.53
CA THR A 5 25.71 1.45 -2.08
C THR A 5 24.42 1.82 -1.33
N ASN A 6 23.64 2.79 -1.85
CA ASN A 6 22.37 3.19 -1.24
C ASN A 6 21.34 2.07 -1.36
N ILE A 7 21.22 1.46 -2.54
CA ILE A 7 20.31 0.33 -2.79
C ILE A 7 20.62 -0.81 -1.82
N LEU A 8 21.90 -1.18 -1.72
CA LEU A 8 22.36 -2.21 -0.79
C LEU A 8 22.00 -1.88 0.66
N SER A 9 22.31 -0.65 1.11
CA SER A 9 22.04 -0.22 2.49
C SER A 9 20.54 -0.22 2.85
N GLU A 10 19.69 0.26 1.93
CA GLU A 10 18.24 0.31 2.14
C GLU A 10 17.63 -1.10 2.10
N ASN A 11 18.07 -1.95 1.17
CA ASN A 11 17.57 -3.31 1.05
C ASN A 11 17.94 -4.17 2.27
N ILE A 12 19.19 -4.11 2.75
CA ILE A 12 19.59 -4.82 3.98
C ILE A 12 18.71 -4.40 5.15
N LYS A 13 18.55 -3.08 5.37
CA LYS A 13 17.72 -2.55 6.46
C LYS A 13 16.26 -2.99 6.34
N THR A 14 15.69 -2.89 5.14
CA THR A 14 14.28 -3.22 4.88
C THR A 14 14.04 -4.70 5.12
N LYS A 15 14.88 -5.57 4.56
CA LYS A 15 14.77 -7.02 4.70
C LYS A 15 14.98 -7.50 6.12
N ARG A 16 15.89 -6.88 6.87
CA ARG A 16 16.07 -7.13 8.31
C ARG A 16 14.78 -6.83 9.08
N ILE A 17 14.15 -5.68 8.83
CA ILE A 17 12.90 -5.29 9.50
C ILE A 17 11.74 -6.21 9.09
N GLU A 18 11.66 -6.62 7.82
CA GLU A 18 10.65 -7.59 7.34
C GLU A 18 10.76 -8.94 8.05
N LYS A 19 11.99 -9.40 8.35
CA LYS A 19 12.24 -10.61 9.16
C LYS A 19 12.00 -10.41 10.66
N GLY A 20 11.74 -9.18 11.11
CA GLY A 20 11.55 -8.84 12.52
C GLY A 20 12.84 -8.76 13.33
N TYR A 21 14.01 -8.76 12.69
CA TYR A 21 15.30 -8.75 13.38
C TYR A 21 15.72 -7.34 13.78
N SER A 22 16.28 -7.19 14.98
CA SER A 22 17.10 -6.06 15.40
C SER A 22 18.49 -6.11 14.73
N GLN A 23 19.24 -5.01 14.80
CA GLN A 23 20.64 -5.00 14.30
C GLN A 23 21.53 -5.99 15.07
N ASP A 24 21.24 -6.21 16.35
CA ASP A 24 21.94 -7.17 17.22
C ASP A 24 21.61 -8.63 16.86
N GLU A 25 20.35 -8.91 16.51
CA GLU A 25 19.95 -10.24 16.02
C GLU A 25 20.58 -10.54 14.65
N LEU A 26 20.55 -9.58 13.71
CA LEU A 26 21.21 -9.78 12.41
C LEU A 26 22.72 -9.99 12.59
N SER A 27 23.35 -9.28 13.52
CA SER A 27 24.77 -9.46 13.86
C SER A 27 25.08 -10.87 14.30
N SER A 28 24.24 -11.40 15.20
CA SER A 28 24.39 -12.75 15.73
C SER A 28 24.20 -13.82 14.66
N LEU A 29 23.24 -13.62 13.74
CA LEU A 29 22.93 -14.55 12.66
C LEU A 29 23.94 -14.53 11.51
N SER A 30 24.46 -13.35 11.15
CA SER A 30 25.39 -13.20 10.02
C SER A 30 26.86 -13.32 10.41
N GLY A 31 27.18 -13.31 11.71
CA GLY A 31 28.57 -13.22 12.20
C GLY A 31 29.26 -11.90 11.88
N VAL A 32 28.49 -10.86 11.52
CA VAL A 32 29.02 -9.53 11.21
C VAL A 32 28.82 -8.65 12.43
N GLU A 33 29.86 -7.94 12.85
CA GLU A 33 29.82 -6.96 13.94
C GLU A 33 28.59 -6.02 13.84
N ARG A 34 27.83 -5.88 14.93
CA ARG A 34 26.67 -4.98 15.00
C ARG A 34 27.00 -3.55 14.61
N SER A 35 28.19 -3.08 15.02
CA SER A 35 28.71 -1.76 14.67
C SER A 35 28.86 -1.60 13.16
N GLN A 36 29.31 -2.64 12.47
CA GLN A 36 29.46 -2.70 11.01
C GLN A 36 28.09 -2.75 10.32
N ILE A 37 27.14 -3.58 10.79
CA ILE A 37 25.77 -3.60 10.28
C ILE A 37 25.13 -2.22 10.35
N SER A 38 25.24 -1.54 11.50
CA SER A 38 24.69 -0.20 11.68
C SER A 38 25.28 0.82 10.69
N ARG A 39 26.59 0.72 10.41
CA ARG A 39 27.26 1.60 9.42
C ARG A 39 26.85 1.26 7.99
N ILE A 40 26.69 -0.02 7.65
CA ILE A 40 26.21 -0.48 6.34
C ILE A 40 24.80 0.06 6.08
N GLU A 41 23.87 -0.12 7.01
CA GLU A 41 22.48 0.35 6.87
C GLU A 41 22.33 1.86 6.81
N LYS A 42 23.32 2.60 7.31
CA LYS A 42 23.40 4.06 7.19
C LYS A 42 24.10 4.53 5.90
N GLY A 43 24.58 3.60 5.07
CA GLY A 43 25.34 3.90 3.86
C GLY A 43 26.73 4.52 4.13
N LEU A 44 27.27 4.34 5.34
CA LEU A 44 28.54 4.95 5.76
C LEU A 44 29.78 4.12 5.37
N VAL A 45 29.57 2.89 4.91
CA VAL A 45 30.63 1.97 4.48
C VAL A 45 30.17 1.15 3.29
N ASN A 46 31.12 0.78 2.43
CA ASN A 46 30.91 -0.20 1.37
C ASN A 46 31.40 -1.58 1.86
N PRO A 47 30.50 -2.54 2.16
CA PRO A 47 30.90 -3.85 2.66
C PRO A 47 31.62 -4.69 1.59
N ARG A 48 32.46 -5.63 2.04
CA ARG A 48 33.10 -6.61 1.16
C ARG A 48 32.07 -7.66 0.71
N ALA A 49 32.32 -8.31 -0.42
CA ALA A 49 31.44 -9.36 -0.97
C ALA A 49 31.13 -10.46 0.05
N GLU A 50 32.11 -10.87 0.85
CA GLU A 50 31.94 -11.86 1.93
C GLU A 50 30.92 -11.41 2.98
N THR A 51 31.01 -10.16 3.46
CA THR A 51 30.04 -9.58 4.40
C THR A 51 28.64 -9.52 3.79
N ILE A 52 28.53 -9.22 2.50
CA ILE A 52 27.25 -9.18 1.79
C ILE A 52 26.65 -10.60 1.71
N ALA A 53 27.45 -11.61 1.40
CA ALA A 53 27.01 -13.00 1.37
C ALA A 53 26.58 -13.51 2.75
N GLN A 54 27.31 -13.15 3.81
CA GLN A 54 26.95 -13.45 5.20
C GLN A 54 25.59 -12.84 5.58
N ILE A 55 25.38 -11.56 5.28
CA ILE A 55 24.10 -10.87 5.55
C ILE A 55 22.96 -11.48 4.72
N ALA A 56 23.18 -11.76 3.43
CA ALA A 56 22.18 -12.38 2.57
C ALA A 56 21.76 -13.76 3.11
N SER A 57 22.74 -14.58 3.52
CA SER A 57 22.49 -15.89 4.12
C SER A 57 21.70 -15.79 5.42
N ALA A 58 22.03 -14.85 6.31
CA ALA A 58 21.31 -14.63 7.56
C ALA A 58 19.87 -14.13 7.36
N LEU A 59 19.62 -13.43 6.25
CA LEU A 59 18.29 -12.96 5.85
C LEU A 59 17.52 -14.00 5.03
N GLU A 60 18.12 -15.15 4.71
CA GLU A 60 17.55 -16.19 3.83
C GLU A 60 17.16 -15.63 2.44
N LEU A 61 18.06 -14.85 1.85
CA LEU A 61 17.87 -14.19 0.55
C LEU A 61 18.99 -14.55 -0.42
N ASP A 62 18.68 -14.45 -1.71
CA ASP A 62 19.73 -14.42 -2.74
C ASP A 62 20.47 -13.08 -2.70
N VAL A 63 21.79 -13.11 -2.93
CA VAL A 63 22.61 -11.88 -2.93
C VAL A 63 22.08 -10.84 -3.93
N SER A 64 21.53 -11.28 -5.06
CA SER A 64 20.92 -10.40 -6.07
C SER A 64 19.75 -9.57 -5.52
N GLU A 65 19.00 -10.08 -4.54
CA GLU A 65 17.88 -9.35 -3.93
C GLU A 65 18.36 -8.13 -3.16
N LEU A 66 19.57 -8.16 -2.60
CA LEU A 66 20.17 -7.01 -1.91
C LEU A 66 20.55 -5.88 -2.87
N PHE A 67 20.73 -6.17 -4.15
CA PHE A 67 21.06 -5.18 -5.19
C PHE A 67 19.89 -4.82 -6.09
N THR A 68 18.72 -5.43 -5.88
CA THR A 68 17.54 -5.17 -6.69
C THR A 68 16.93 -3.83 -6.30
N GLN A 69 16.80 -2.91 -7.25
CA GLN A 69 16.03 -1.68 -7.02
C GLN A 69 14.56 -2.04 -6.79
N GLN A 70 14.00 -1.63 -5.66
CA GLN A 70 12.56 -1.71 -5.46
C GLN A 70 11.88 -0.81 -6.50
N LYS A 71 11.08 -1.41 -7.39
CA LYS A 71 10.24 -0.65 -8.30
C LYS A 71 9.22 0.14 -7.47
N LYS A 72 9.45 1.44 -7.32
CA LYS A 72 8.40 2.37 -6.86
C LYS A 72 7.36 2.48 -7.97
N TYR A 73 6.29 1.70 -7.86
CA TYR A 73 5.17 1.82 -8.77
C TYR A 73 4.57 3.21 -8.62
N ARG A 74 4.22 3.86 -9.74
CA ARG A 74 3.36 5.05 -9.67
C ARG A 74 1.95 4.56 -9.41
N ILE A 75 1.56 4.51 -8.13
CA ILE A 75 0.23 4.12 -7.69
C ILE A 75 -0.66 5.36 -7.69
N HIS A 76 -1.90 5.22 -8.16
CA HIS A 76 -2.87 6.29 -8.22
C HIS A 76 -4.18 5.89 -7.53
N PRO A 77 -4.94 6.85 -6.97
CA PRO A 77 -6.27 6.60 -6.42
C PRO A 77 -7.16 5.82 -7.38
N PHE A 78 -7.82 4.77 -6.88
CA PHE A 78 -8.71 3.91 -7.66
C PHE A 78 -10.08 4.56 -7.92
N VAL A 79 -10.49 5.51 -7.07
CA VAL A 79 -11.75 6.26 -7.16
C VAL A 79 -11.52 7.77 -7.19
N LYS A 80 -12.46 8.51 -7.80
CA LYS A 80 -12.55 9.95 -7.60
C LYS A 80 -13.19 10.21 -6.25
N TRP A 81 -12.52 11.01 -5.41
CA TRP A 81 -13.01 11.35 -4.07
C TRP A 81 -13.09 12.86 -3.90
N ALA A 82 -14.15 13.33 -3.26
CA ALA A 82 -14.26 14.74 -2.90
C ALA A 82 -13.11 15.14 -1.97
N GLY A 83 -12.49 16.30 -2.22
CA GLY A 83 -11.31 16.73 -1.47
C GLY A 83 -10.02 15.96 -1.80
N GLY A 84 -9.97 15.30 -2.96
CA GLY A 84 -8.77 14.62 -3.44
C GLY A 84 -7.55 15.55 -3.43
N LYS A 85 -6.52 15.19 -2.65
CA LYS A 85 -5.34 16.03 -2.38
C LYS A 85 -4.34 16.09 -3.53
N THR A 86 -4.68 15.55 -4.71
CA THR A 86 -3.75 15.34 -5.83
C THR A 86 -3.00 16.61 -6.23
N GLN A 87 -3.67 17.76 -6.25
CA GLN A 87 -3.06 19.06 -6.60
C GLN A 87 -2.10 19.60 -5.53
N LEU A 88 -2.24 19.14 -4.29
CA LEU A 88 -1.44 19.59 -3.14
C LEU A 88 -0.33 18.60 -2.76
N LEU A 89 -0.20 17.47 -3.47
CA LEU A 89 0.69 16.38 -3.06
C LEU A 89 2.14 16.80 -2.92
N ASP A 90 2.66 17.61 -3.85
CA ASP A 90 4.08 17.98 -3.82
C ASP A 90 4.40 18.91 -2.64
N GLU A 91 3.49 19.83 -2.28
CA GLU A 91 3.65 20.68 -1.11
C GLU A 91 3.50 19.87 0.19
N LEU A 92 2.52 18.96 0.26
CA LEU A 92 2.35 18.09 1.43
C LEU A 92 3.60 17.24 1.67
N VAL A 93 4.13 16.58 0.62
CA VAL A 93 5.34 15.75 0.72
C VAL A 93 6.56 16.58 1.12
N LYS A 94 6.67 17.83 0.66
CA LYS A 94 7.77 18.73 1.03
C LYS A 94 7.77 19.07 2.53
N GLN A 95 6.58 19.19 3.13
CA GLN A 95 6.42 19.49 4.57
C GLN A 95 6.47 18.23 5.45
N MET A 96 6.46 17.03 4.88
CA MET A 96 6.55 15.79 5.65
C MET A 96 7.93 15.63 6.30
N PRO A 97 8.01 15.01 7.49
CA PRO A 97 9.28 14.67 8.10
C PRO A 97 10.08 13.74 7.17
N LYS A 98 11.38 14.02 6.99
CA LYS A 98 12.27 13.20 6.16
C LYS A 98 12.40 11.75 6.64
N LYS A 99 12.11 11.50 7.92
CA LYS A 99 12.15 10.19 8.56
C LYS A 99 10.96 10.06 9.50
N PHE A 100 10.23 8.96 9.38
CA PHE A 100 9.15 8.56 10.27
C PHE A 100 9.08 7.03 10.32
N ASN A 101 8.48 6.50 11.37
CA ASN A 101 8.33 5.05 11.54
C ASN A 101 7.01 4.57 10.91
N ASP A 102 5.89 5.06 11.44
CA ASP A 102 4.54 4.67 11.03
C ASP A 102 3.82 5.85 10.37
N TYR A 103 3.02 5.56 9.35
CA TYR A 103 2.16 6.52 8.68
C TYR A 103 0.71 6.39 9.16
N TYR A 104 0.06 7.49 9.52
CA TYR A 104 -1.33 7.52 9.95
C TYR A 104 -2.13 8.48 9.08
N GLU A 105 -3.22 8.01 8.45
CA GLU A 105 -4.14 8.84 7.67
C GLU A 105 -5.59 8.57 8.09
N PRO A 106 -6.13 9.32 9.08
CA PRO A 106 -7.46 9.09 9.64
C PRO A 106 -8.63 9.37 8.68
N PHE A 107 -8.36 10.08 7.59
CA PHE A 107 -9.31 10.49 6.55
C PHE A 107 -8.75 10.15 5.17
N ILE A 108 -8.66 8.85 4.88
CA ILE A 108 -7.94 8.35 3.69
C ILE A 108 -8.57 8.80 2.37
N GLY A 109 -9.90 8.86 2.29
CA GLY A 109 -10.61 9.08 1.03
C GLY A 109 -10.09 8.18 -0.09
N GLY A 110 -9.73 8.76 -1.24
CA GLY A 110 -9.12 8.01 -2.35
C GLY A 110 -7.65 7.59 -2.15
N GLY A 111 -7.00 7.96 -1.05
CA GLY A 111 -5.63 7.56 -0.71
C GLY A 111 -4.53 8.27 -1.50
N ALA A 112 -4.79 9.48 -1.99
CA ALA A 112 -3.82 10.21 -2.83
C ALA A 112 -2.45 10.39 -2.16
N LEU A 113 -2.42 10.75 -0.88
CA LEU A 113 -1.16 10.94 -0.14
C LEU A 113 -0.52 9.59 0.20
N LEU A 114 -1.28 8.62 0.71
CA LEU A 114 -0.80 7.24 0.93
C LEU A 114 -0.08 6.67 -0.30
N PHE A 115 -0.69 6.75 -1.49
CA PHE A 115 -0.12 6.20 -2.72
C PHE A 115 1.06 7.00 -3.28
N LYS A 116 1.18 8.28 -2.93
CA LYS A 116 2.35 9.11 -3.24
C LYS A 116 3.52 8.79 -2.31
N VAL A 117 3.26 8.60 -1.01
CA VAL A 117 4.27 8.39 0.03
C VAL A 117 4.77 6.94 0.05
N GLN A 118 3.89 5.96 -0.15
CA GLN A 118 4.19 4.52 -0.10
C GLN A 118 5.03 4.13 1.13
N PRO A 119 4.53 4.43 2.35
CA PRO A 119 5.24 4.10 3.58
C PRO A 119 5.34 2.59 3.76
N GLN A 120 6.38 2.14 4.46
CA GLN A 120 6.57 0.72 4.79
C GLN A 120 5.42 0.18 5.65
N LYS A 121 4.89 1.00 6.56
CA LYS A 121 3.76 0.67 7.43
C LYS A 121 2.79 1.84 7.55
N ALA A 122 1.51 1.57 7.31
CA ALA A 122 0.44 2.56 7.32
C ALA A 122 -0.80 2.09 8.09
N PHE A 123 -1.43 3.05 8.77
CA PHE A 123 -2.72 2.92 9.43
C PHE A 123 -3.67 3.94 8.81
N ILE A 124 -4.75 3.45 8.21
CA ILE A 124 -5.71 4.29 7.52
C ILE A 124 -7.09 4.12 8.15
N ASN A 125 -7.88 5.19 8.12
CA ASN A 125 -9.27 5.15 8.53
C ASN A 125 -10.12 6.04 7.61
N ASP A 126 -11.43 5.79 7.63
CA ASP A 126 -12.45 6.65 7.06
C ASP A 126 -13.78 6.38 7.76
N LEU A 127 -14.71 7.33 7.71
CA LEU A 127 -16.07 7.10 8.18
C LEU A 127 -16.85 6.20 7.20
N ASN A 128 -16.50 6.22 5.92
CA ASN A 128 -17.20 5.44 4.90
C ASN A 128 -16.78 3.95 4.92
N GLY A 129 -17.65 3.10 5.47
CA GLY A 129 -17.41 1.66 5.57
C GLY A 129 -17.33 0.92 4.22
N GLU A 130 -18.01 1.41 3.18
CA GLU A 130 -17.90 0.83 1.83
C GLU A 130 -16.54 1.11 1.21
N LEU A 131 -16.02 2.33 1.38
CA LEU A 131 -14.66 2.68 0.99
C LEU A 131 -13.62 1.82 1.71
N LEU A 132 -13.75 1.66 3.04
CA LEU A 132 -12.87 0.78 3.81
C LEU A 132 -12.96 -0.69 3.37
N SER A 133 -14.13 -1.13 2.86
CA SER A 133 -14.27 -2.47 2.30
C SER A 133 -13.39 -2.66 1.07
N VAL A 134 -13.23 -1.63 0.24
CA VAL A 134 -12.30 -1.66 -0.90
C VAL A 134 -10.85 -1.84 -0.42
N TYR A 135 -10.40 -1.02 0.52
CA TYR A 135 -9.04 -1.13 1.06
C TYR A 135 -8.76 -2.51 1.67
N LYS A 136 -9.71 -3.08 2.41
CA LYS A 136 -9.60 -4.45 2.96
C LYS A 136 -9.54 -5.51 1.86
N CYS A 137 -10.24 -5.33 0.74
CA CYS A 137 -10.13 -6.23 -0.41
C CYS A 137 -8.74 -6.19 -1.05
N LEU A 138 -8.14 -4.99 -1.19
CA LEU A 138 -6.82 -4.82 -1.77
C LEU A 138 -5.69 -5.46 -0.95
N GLN A 139 -5.91 -5.70 0.35
CA GLN A 139 -4.94 -6.34 1.25
C GLN A 139 -4.88 -7.87 1.13
N SER A 140 -5.83 -8.51 0.46
CA SER A 140 -5.92 -9.97 0.38
C SER A 140 -6.09 -10.43 -1.06
N LYS A 141 -5.18 -11.28 -1.55
CA LYS A 141 -5.26 -11.86 -2.90
C LYS A 141 -6.62 -12.52 -3.17
N LYS A 142 -7.17 -13.26 -2.20
CA LYS A 142 -8.49 -13.90 -2.33
C LYS A 142 -9.60 -12.88 -2.52
N ASN A 143 -9.67 -11.86 -1.66
CA ASN A 143 -10.72 -10.84 -1.75
C ASN A 143 -10.56 -9.96 -2.98
N PHE A 144 -9.31 -9.70 -3.42
CA PHE A 144 -9.01 -8.98 -4.64
C PHE A 144 -9.54 -9.70 -5.89
N GLU A 145 -9.30 -11.01 -6.00
CA GLU A 145 -9.83 -11.80 -7.12
C GLU A 145 -11.36 -11.85 -7.14
N LEU A 146 -12.00 -11.94 -5.96
CA LEU A 146 -13.47 -11.88 -5.86
C LEU A 146 -14.02 -10.50 -6.22
N LEU A 147 -13.35 -9.43 -5.77
CA LEU A 147 -13.69 -8.06 -6.13
C LEU A 147 -13.61 -7.87 -7.65
N LYS A 148 -12.54 -8.34 -8.29
CA LYS A 148 -12.35 -8.24 -9.73
C LYS A 148 -13.50 -8.92 -10.49
N LYS A 149 -13.85 -10.16 -10.12
CA LYS A 149 -14.97 -10.89 -10.75
C LYS A 149 -16.31 -10.17 -10.60
N GLU A 150 -16.58 -9.61 -9.42
CA GLU A 150 -17.81 -8.86 -9.19
C GLU A 150 -17.86 -7.56 -10.00
N LEU A 151 -16.71 -6.88 -10.17
CA LEU A 151 -16.59 -5.69 -11.04
C LEU A 151 -16.82 -6.04 -12.52
N GLU A 152 -16.24 -7.13 -13.01
CA GLU A 152 -16.47 -7.64 -14.37
C GLU A 152 -17.96 -7.94 -14.60
N MET A 153 -18.64 -8.47 -13.58
CA MET A 153 -20.09 -8.71 -13.62
C MET A 153 -20.90 -7.40 -13.64
N HIS A 154 -20.51 -6.39 -12.86
CA HIS A 154 -21.15 -5.07 -12.90
C HIS A 154 -20.97 -4.38 -14.26
N GLU A 155 -19.77 -4.48 -14.85
CA GLU A 155 -19.46 -3.93 -16.17
C GLU A 155 -20.30 -4.60 -17.26
N LYS A 156 -20.34 -5.94 -17.26
CA LYS A 156 -21.12 -6.72 -18.26
C LYS A 156 -22.61 -6.41 -18.21
N ASN A 157 -23.17 -6.17 -17.02
CA ASN A 157 -24.59 -5.93 -16.82
C ASN A 157 -24.96 -4.44 -16.78
N HIS A 158 -24.03 -3.53 -17.08
CA HIS A 158 -24.29 -2.10 -16.92
C HIS A 158 -25.42 -1.63 -17.84
N SER A 159 -26.48 -1.13 -17.20
CA SER A 159 -27.59 -0.38 -17.79
C SER A 159 -28.06 0.66 -16.78
N GLU A 160 -28.93 1.58 -17.19
CA GLU A 160 -29.54 2.56 -16.27
C GLU A 160 -30.35 1.84 -15.17
N GLU A 161 -31.14 0.85 -15.54
CA GLU A 161 -31.96 0.05 -14.63
C GLU A 161 -31.08 -0.72 -13.64
N TYR A 162 -30.01 -1.36 -14.14
CA TYR A 162 -29.07 -2.08 -13.30
C TYR A 162 -28.34 -1.14 -12.33
N PHE A 163 -27.92 0.04 -12.82
CA PHE A 163 -27.30 1.05 -11.99
C PHE A 163 -28.22 1.50 -10.84
N MET A 164 -29.50 1.78 -11.14
CA MET A 164 -30.47 2.18 -10.12
C MET A 164 -30.76 1.06 -9.12
N TYR A 165 -30.83 -0.19 -9.59
CA TYR A 165 -30.94 -1.36 -8.73
C TYR A 165 -29.76 -1.47 -7.76
N ILE A 166 -28.52 -1.46 -8.27
CA ILE A 166 -27.31 -1.55 -7.44
C ILE A 166 -27.22 -0.37 -6.46
N ARG A 167 -27.62 0.83 -6.90
CA ARG A 167 -27.66 2.02 -6.04
C ARG A 167 -28.63 1.84 -4.87
N GLY A 168 -29.81 1.26 -5.08
CA GLY A 168 -30.82 1.08 -4.03
C GLY A 168 -30.51 -0.03 -3.01
N LEU A 169 -29.47 -0.83 -3.20
CA LEU A 169 -29.16 -1.96 -2.31
C LEU A 169 -28.90 -1.55 -0.86
N ASP A 170 -28.36 -0.35 -0.62
CA ASP A 170 -28.01 0.15 0.72
C ASP A 170 -29.21 0.30 1.67
N GLN A 171 -30.43 0.36 1.13
CA GLN A 171 -31.68 0.40 1.89
C GLN A 171 -32.12 -0.97 2.41
N SER A 172 -31.51 -2.07 1.94
CA SER A 172 -31.89 -3.43 2.33
C SER A 172 -31.10 -3.93 3.53
N GLU A 173 -31.75 -4.69 4.43
CA GLU A 173 -31.05 -5.39 5.51
C GLU A 173 -30.01 -6.39 4.99
N ALA A 174 -30.26 -6.97 3.81
CA ALA A 174 -29.33 -7.84 3.09
C ALA A 174 -27.99 -7.15 2.79
N PHE A 175 -27.98 -5.82 2.63
CA PHE A 175 -26.75 -5.07 2.42
C PHE A 175 -25.84 -5.07 3.65
N LYS A 176 -26.41 -5.00 4.87
CA LYS A 176 -25.60 -4.99 6.09
C LYS A 176 -24.77 -6.27 6.23
N VAL A 177 -25.33 -7.42 5.82
CA VAL A 177 -24.66 -8.74 5.88
C VAL A 177 -23.93 -9.11 4.58
N MET A 178 -23.92 -8.24 3.58
CA MET A 178 -23.29 -8.52 2.29
C MET A 178 -21.77 -8.75 2.43
N PRO A 179 -21.19 -9.71 1.66
CA PRO A 179 -19.76 -9.95 1.67
C PRO A 179 -18.94 -8.70 1.33
N LEU A 180 -17.77 -8.58 1.97
CA LEU A 180 -16.85 -7.44 1.83
C LEU A 180 -16.56 -7.07 0.37
N TYR A 181 -16.25 -8.07 -0.47
CA TYR A 181 -15.89 -7.84 -1.87
C TYR A 181 -17.05 -7.32 -2.73
N LYS A 182 -18.30 -7.65 -2.38
CA LYS A 182 -19.48 -7.11 -3.06
C LYS A 182 -19.76 -5.66 -2.68
N LYS A 183 -19.59 -5.31 -1.39
CA LYS A 183 -19.65 -3.91 -0.93
C LYS A 183 -18.58 -3.07 -1.62
N ALA A 184 -17.35 -3.59 -1.69
CA ALA A 184 -16.24 -2.96 -2.40
C ALA A 184 -16.53 -2.79 -3.91
N ALA A 185 -17.08 -3.81 -4.57
CA ALA A 185 -17.41 -3.77 -5.99
C ALA A 185 -18.50 -2.74 -6.28
N ARG A 186 -19.60 -2.74 -5.50
CA ARG A 186 -20.66 -1.73 -5.57
C ARG A 186 -20.09 -0.32 -5.44
N MET A 187 -19.24 -0.10 -4.44
CA MET A 187 -18.65 1.21 -4.18
C MET A 187 -17.87 1.75 -5.40
N ILE A 188 -16.99 0.92 -5.96
CA ILE A 188 -16.21 1.29 -7.16
C ILE A 188 -17.13 1.47 -8.37
N TYR A 189 -18.05 0.53 -8.60
CA TYR A 189 -18.99 0.58 -9.72
C TYR A 189 -19.80 1.88 -9.71
N LEU A 190 -20.44 2.20 -8.58
CA LEU A 190 -21.21 3.44 -8.45
C LEU A 190 -20.31 4.67 -8.62
N ASN A 191 -19.09 4.67 -8.07
CA ASN A 191 -18.15 5.77 -8.28
C ASN A 191 -17.76 5.94 -9.76
N LYS A 192 -17.66 4.87 -10.55
CA LYS A 192 -17.26 4.95 -11.96
C LYS A 192 -18.43 5.23 -12.90
N ALA A 193 -19.61 4.70 -12.58
CA ALA A 193 -20.82 4.84 -13.38
C ALA A 193 -21.60 6.14 -13.10
N CYS A 194 -21.44 6.75 -11.92
CA CYS A 194 -22.08 8.03 -11.58
C CYS A 194 -21.53 9.20 -12.43
N PHE A 195 -22.40 10.18 -12.71
CA PHE A 195 -22.00 11.46 -13.30
C PHE A 195 -20.86 12.12 -12.50
N ASN A 196 -19.77 12.50 -13.18
CA ASN A 196 -18.52 13.02 -12.63
C ASN A 196 -17.78 12.13 -11.61
N GLY A 197 -18.25 10.90 -11.39
CA GLY A 197 -17.71 9.96 -10.43
C GLY A 197 -17.71 10.46 -8.99
N ILE A 198 -18.72 11.25 -8.62
CA ILE A 198 -18.91 11.73 -7.26
C ILE A 198 -19.83 10.77 -6.53
N TYR A 199 -19.31 10.08 -5.51
CA TYR A 199 -20.12 9.30 -4.59
C TYR A 199 -20.84 10.25 -3.63
N LYS A 200 -22.17 10.35 -3.74
CA LYS A 200 -23.04 11.07 -2.80
C LYS A 200 -24.10 10.10 -2.28
N LEU A 201 -24.11 9.88 -0.97
CA LEU A 201 -25.25 9.28 -0.29
C LEU A 201 -26.40 10.30 -0.31
N LYS A 202 -27.64 9.80 -0.44
CA LYS A 202 -28.80 10.65 -0.13
C LYS A 202 -28.85 10.77 1.40
N ASN A 203 -28.84 12.00 1.89
CA ASN A 203 -29.16 12.31 3.29
C ASN A 203 -30.62 12.00 3.57
#